data_AF-C1EHT7-F1
#
_entry.id   AF-C1EHT7-F1
#
_cell.length_a   1.000
_cell.length_b   1.000
_cell.length_c   1.000
_cell.angle_alpha   90.00
_cell.angle_beta   90.00
_cell.angle_gamma   90.00
#
_symmetry.space_group_name_H-M   'P 1'
#
loop_
_entity.id
_entity.type
_entity.pdbx_description
1 polymer ?
#
loop_
_entity_poly.entity_id
_entity_poly.type
_entity_poly.pdbx_seq_one_letter_code
_entity_poly.pdbx_strand_id
1 'polypeptide(L)'
;MTTVWEPDLDELLAIVAETEGRASEEEEDASNKGTKRKRAPYTKGPCEHGVKYRSKCKVCSACPHGRERRYCKDCGGSKICEHGRQRDYCKECGGGAICEHGRERHRCKECGGSGICEHGRRRSRCKECGGSGICEHGRVRSRCKECGGGSICEHGRERSRCKECSGSGVCEHGRERSKCKECGGASICEHGRQRSHCKECGGGSTCEHGRERRYCKECGGSGICEHGRIRSQCKECGGSGICEHGRRRSDCKECGGSQICEHGRIRSTCKECGGSQICEHGRQRSYCKECGGGSICEHGRRRSRCKECGGSQICEHGRERSKCKECGGASICEHGRQRSQCKECGGSGVCEHGRQRTRCKECGGASICEHGRVRSQCKECGGGGICEHGRQRSKCKECRAAKAGTHS
;
A
#
# COMPACT_ATOMS: atom_id res chain seq x y z
N MET A 1 -83.56 -15.68 74.18
CA MET A 1 -82.17 -16.07 74.47
C MET A 1 -81.42 -16.07 73.16
N THR A 2 -80.73 -14.97 72.86
CA THR A 2 -79.95 -14.78 71.63
C THR A 2 -78.50 -15.10 71.95
N THR A 3 -77.98 -16.23 71.47
CA THR A 3 -76.57 -16.59 71.58
C THR A 3 -75.78 -15.84 70.51
N VAL A 4 -75.03 -14.84 70.96
CA VAL A 4 -74.04 -14.09 70.19
C VAL A 4 -72.84 -15.01 69.93
N TRP A 5 -72.36 -15.05 68.69
CA TRP A 5 -71.15 -15.78 68.29
C TRP A 5 -69.99 -14.78 68.30
N GLU A 6 -69.12 -14.89 69.30
CA GLU A 6 -67.84 -14.16 69.37
C GLU A 6 -66.75 -15.04 68.72
N PRO A 7 -66.09 -14.59 67.64
CA PRO A 7 -64.94 -15.30 67.08
C PRO A 7 -63.71 -15.13 67.97
N ASP A 8 -62.94 -16.21 68.13
CA ASP A 8 -61.73 -16.29 68.94
C ASP A 8 -60.59 -15.48 68.29
N LEU A 9 -60.21 -14.38 68.96
CA LEU A 9 -59.22 -13.43 68.46
C LEU A 9 -57.78 -13.97 68.57
N ASP A 10 -57.54 -14.97 69.40
CA ASP A 10 -56.22 -15.57 69.58
C ASP A 10 -55.85 -16.49 68.40
N GLU A 11 -56.85 -17.16 67.80
CA GLU A 11 -56.67 -17.99 66.61
C GLU A 11 -56.37 -17.13 65.36
N LEU A 12 -56.96 -15.94 65.27
CA LEU A 12 -56.69 -14.98 64.19
C LEU A 12 -55.31 -14.32 64.31
N LEU A 13 -54.83 -14.06 65.53
CA LEU A 13 -53.49 -13.50 65.76
C LEU A 13 -52.37 -14.50 65.48
N ALA A 14 -52.60 -15.81 65.68
CA ALA A 14 -51.66 -16.85 65.31
C ALA A 14 -51.47 -16.96 63.78
N ILE A 15 -52.54 -16.79 63.00
CA ILE A 15 -52.50 -16.80 61.53
C ILE A 15 -51.73 -15.59 60.98
N VAL A 16 -51.87 -14.41 61.60
CA VAL A 16 -51.14 -13.20 61.19
C VAL A 16 -49.66 -13.30 61.56
N ALA A 17 -49.31 -13.91 62.70
CA ALA A 17 -47.92 -14.08 63.13
C ALA A 17 -47.10 -15.04 62.23
N GLU A 18 -47.71 -16.05 61.61
CA GLU A 18 -47.01 -16.91 60.64
C GLU A 18 -46.75 -16.21 59.29
N THR A 19 -47.51 -15.14 58.97
CA THR A 19 -47.34 -14.39 57.71
C THR A 19 -46.30 -13.27 57.77
N GLU A 20 -45.88 -12.83 58.96
CA GLU A 20 -44.92 -11.72 59.14
C GLU A 20 -43.49 -12.18 59.52
N GLY A 21 -43.24 -13.49 59.63
CA GLY A 21 -41.98 -14.08 60.11
C GLY A 21 -40.96 -14.52 59.05
N ARG A 22 -40.90 -13.92 57.86
CA ARG A 22 -39.80 -14.20 56.90
C ARG A 22 -39.42 -13.00 56.02
N ALA A 23 -39.11 -11.87 56.67
CA ALA A 23 -38.29 -10.83 56.07
C ALA A 23 -36.81 -11.15 56.35
N SER A 24 -36.17 -11.88 55.42
CA SER A 24 -34.71 -12.00 55.36
C SER A 24 -34.21 -11.18 54.18
N GLU A 25 -33.34 -10.23 54.50
CA GLU A 25 -32.62 -9.29 53.63
C GLU A 25 -31.97 -10.01 52.44
N GLU A 26 -32.39 -9.70 51.22
CA GLU A 26 -31.59 -9.95 50.01
C GLU A 26 -31.69 -8.72 49.11
N GLU A 27 -30.55 -8.06 48.90
CA GLU A 27 -30.36 -6.99 47.91
C GLU A 27 -30.74 -7.50 46.50
N GLU A 28 -31.61 -6.76 45.80
CA GLU A 28 -31.86 -6.99 44.38
C GLU A 28 -30.64 -6.55 43.53
N ASP A 29 -29.67 -7.45 43.35
CA ASP A 29 -28.79 -7.41 42.17
C ASP A 29 -29.58 -7.96 40.98
N ALA A 30 -29.98 -7.06 40.07
CA ALA A 30 -30.67 -7.38 38.83
C ALA A 30 -29.75 -8.15 37.84
N SER A 31 -29.44 -9.40 38.16
CA SER A 31 -28.77 -10.34 37.26
C SER A 31 -29.80 -11.03 36.39
N ASN A 32 -29.89 -10.57 35.14
CA ASN A 32 -30.75 -11.08 34.08
C ASN A 32 -30.38 -12.55 33.72
N LYS A 33 -30.80 -13.51 34.56
CA LYS A 33 -30.58 -14.96 34.34
C LYS A 33 -31.56 -15.44 33.27
N GLY A 34 -31.13 -15.30 32.01
CA GLY A 34 -31.84 -15.89 30.86
C GLY A 34 -32.19 -17.36 31.13
N THR A 35 -33.45 -17.73 30.88
CA THR A 35 -33.97 -19.09 30.97
C THR A 35 -33.01 -20.06 30.29
N LYS A 36 -32.35 -20.94 31.06
CA LYS A 36 -31.49 -21.99 30.52
C LYS A 36 -32.36 -22.95 29.71
N ARG A 37 -32.42 -22.76 28.39
CA ARG A 37 -33.00 -23.72 27.46
C ARG A 37 -32.28 -25.06 27.66
N LYS A 38 -33.02 -26.14 27.96
CA LYS A 38 -32.46 -27.49 28.07
C LYS A 38 -31.71 -27.81 26.77
N ARG A 39 -30.39 -27.97 26.88
CA ARG A 39 -29.51 -28.24 25.73
C ARG A 39 -29.81 -29.66 25.25
N ALA A 40 -30.21 -29.79 23.99
CA ALA A 40 -30.44 -31.10 23.38
C ALA A 40 -29.19 -32.00 23.50
N PRO A 41 -29.36 -33.34 23.58
CA PRO A 41 -28.26 -34.28 23.78
C PRO A 41 -27.15 -34.08 22.74
N TYR A 42 -25.90 -34.09 23.21
CA TYR A 42 -24.73 -33.90 22.37
C TYR A 42 -24.52 -35.16 21.51
N THR A 43 -24.92 -35.14 20.25
CA THR A 43 -24.61 -36.24 19.32
C THR A 43 -23.10 -36.25 19.04
N LYS A 44 -22.35 -37.07 19.78
CA LYS A 44 -20.92 -37.35 19.54
C LYS A 44 -20.78 -38.33 18.38
N GLY A 45 -21.08 -37.90 17.16
CA GLY A 45 -20.92 -38.70 15.95
C GLY A 45 -20.53 -37.82 14.76
N PRO A 46 -19.81 -38.35 13.75
CA PRO A 46 -19.63 -37.66 12.49
C PRO A 46 -21.00 -37.28 11.93
N CYS A 47 -21.12 -36.11 11.32
CA CYS A 47 -22.34 -35.79 10.59
C CYS A 47 -22.48 -36.72 9.37
N GLU A 48 -23.68 -36.79 8.79
CA GLU A 48 -23.97 -37.52 7.55
C GLU A 48 -23.07 -37.11 6.36
N HIS A 49 -22.35 -35.98 6.48
CA HIS A 49 -21.37 -35.50 5.50
C HIS A 49 -19.92 -35.89 5.87
N GLY A 50 -19.72 -36.88 6.75
CA GLY A 50 -18.40 -37.43 7.11
C GLY A 50 -17.54 -36.56 8.04
N VAL A 51 -18.02 -35.40 8.50
CA VAL A 51 -17.24 -34.50 9.36
C VAL A 51 -17.49 -34.80 10.83
N LYS A 52 -16.41 -35.08 11.59
CA LYS A 52 -16.44 -35.44 13.02
C LYS A 52 -17.24 -34.48 13.91
N TYR A 53 -17.24 -33.19 13.58
CA TYR A 53 -18.02 -32.19 14.31
C TYR A 53 -18.94 -31.44 13.34
N ARG A 54 -20.26 -31.49 13.59
CA ARG A 54 -21.28 -30.75 12.79
C ARG A 54 -20.95 -29.26 12.65
N SER A 55 -20.34 -28.64 13.66
CA SER A 55 -19.88 -27.23 13.60
C SER A 55 -18.78 -26.96 12.59
N LYS A 56 -18.03 -27.99 12.17
CA LYS A 56 -16.98 -27.90 11.14
C LYS A 56 -17.46 -28.31 9.75
N CYS A 57 -18.66 -28.89 9.65
CA CYS A 57 -19.26 -29.24 8.37
C CYS A 57 -19.86 -28.00 7.73
N LYS A 58 -19.39 -27.59 6.54
CA LYS A 58 -19.91 -26.42 5.84
C LYS A 58 -21.42 -26.51 5.58
N VAL A 59 -21.94 -27.71 5.29
CA VAL A 59 -23.37 -27.93 5.04
C VAL A 59 -24.18 -27.88 6.34
N CYS A 60 -23.77 -28.60 7.39
CA CYS A 60 -24.52 -28.60 8.65
C CYS A 60 -24.43 -27.28 9.42
N SER A 61 -23.32 -26.55 9.29
CA SER A 61 -23.08 -25.28 9.99
C SER A 61 -23.66 -24.07 9.24
N ALA A 62 -23.94 -24.20 7.93
CA ALA A 62 -24.59 -23.14 7.16
C ALA A 62 -26.09 -23.00 7.49
N CYS A 63 -26.58 -21.78 7.37
CA CYS A 63 -27.99 -21.43 7.38
C CYS A 63 -28.51 -21.33 5.93
N PRO A 64 -29.83 -21.30 5.71
CA PRO A 64 -30.42 -21.09 4.38
C PRO A 64 -29.98 -19.77 3.71
N HIS A 65 -29.49 -18.79 4.46
CA HIS A 65 -28.93 -17.53 3.95
C HIS A 65 -27.44 -17.60 3.57
N GLY A 66 -26.85 -18.81 3.50
CA GLY A 66 -25.46 -19.01 3.05
C GLY A 66 -24.37 -18.60 4.06
N ARG A 67 -24.73 -18.28 5.30
CA ARG A 67 -23.80 -17.92 6.39
C ARG A 67 -23.74 -19.03 7.44
N GLU A 68 -22.68 -19.09 8.24
CA GLU A 68 -22.66 -20.00 9.39
C GLU A 68 -23.80 -19.61 10.36
N ARG A 69 -24.66 -20.56 10.78
CA ARG A 69 -25.88 -20.32 11.57
C ARG A 69 -25.64 -19.45 12.79
N ARG A 70 -24.50 -19.66 13.47
CA ARG A 70 -24.15 -18.89 14.67
C ARG A 70 -23.83 -17.42 14.39
N TYR A 71 -23.47 -17.09 13.14
CA TYR A 71 -23.14 -15.75 12.64
C TYR A 71 -24.18 -15.24 11.62
N CYS A 72 -25.41 -15.75 11.63
CA CYS A 72 -26.47 -15.23 10.78
C CYS A 72 -27.41 -14.35 11.60
N LYS A 73 -27.55 -13.08 11.21
CA LYS A 73 -28.48 -12.13 11.86
C LYS A 73 -29.93 -12.60 11.70
N ASP A 74 -30.30 -12.98 10.49
CA ASP A 74 -31.67 -13.34 10.11
C ASP A 74 -32.13 -14.66 10.73
N CYS A 75 -31.19 -15.52 11.14
CA CYS A 75 -31.47 -16.73 11.91
C CYS A 75 -31.37 -16.52 13.43
N GLY A 76 -31.13 -15.30 13.92
CA GLY A 76 -30.92 -15.03 15.35
C GLY A 76 -29.67 -15.73 15.91
N GLY A 77 -28.60 -15.81 15.12
CA GLY A 77 -27.36 -16.50 15.46
C GLY A 77 -26.78 -16.05 16.81
N SER A 78 -26.38 -17.03 17.63
CA SER A 78 -25.93 -16.81 19.02
C SER A 78 -24.68 -15.92 19.17
N LYS A 79 -23.91 -15.70 18.09
CA LYS A 79 -22.72 -14.84 18.08
C LYS A 79 -22.98 -13.45 17.51
N ILE A 80 -24.17 -13.16 16.97
CA ILE A 80 -24.53 -11.83 16.45
C ILE A 80 -25.59 -11.18 17.32
N CYS A 81 -25.42 -9.89 17.62
CA CYS A 81 -26.43 -9.10 18.31
C CYS A 81 -27.49 -8.56 17.34
N GLU A 82 -28.56 -7.99 17.87
CA GLU A 82 -29.59 -7.31 17.09
C GLU A 82 -29.03 -6.17 16.20
N HIS A 83 -27.93 -5.53 16.63
CA HIS A 83 -27.18 -4.54 15.84
C HIS A 83 -26.37 -5.14 14.67
N GLY A 84 -26.43 -6.46 14.44
CA GLY A 84 -25.71 -7.12 13.34
C GLY A 84 -24.20 -7.25 13.53
N ARG A 85 -23.68 -6.84 14.70
CA ARG A 85 -22.27 -7.00 15.08
C ARG A 85 -22.05 -8.31 15.83
N GLN A 86 -20.80 -8.78 15.87
CA GLN A 86 -20.45 -9.89 16.75
C GLN A 86 -20.69 -9.47 18.21
N ARG A 87 -21.44 -10.25 18.99
CA ARG A 87 -21.95 -9.85 20.33
C ARG A 87 -20.84 -9.40 21.27
N ASP A 88 -19.71 -10.09 21.24
CA ASP A 88 -18.51 -9.78 22.03
C ASP A 88 -17.87 -8.44 21.64
N TYR A 89 -17.99 -8.00 20.39
CA TYR A 89 -17.47 -6.73 19.88
C TYR A 89 -18.54 -5.64 19.74
N CYS A 90 -19.75 -5.84 20.26
CA CYS A 90 -20.80 -4.85 20.18
C CYS A 90 -20.80 -3.96 21.44
N LYS A 91 -20.42 -2.69 21.28
CA LYS A 91 -20.46 -1.71 22.37
C LYS A 91 -21.87 -1.51 22.92
N GLU A 92 -22.87 -1.40 22.05
CA GLU A 92 -24.29 -1.20 22.42
C GLU A 92 -24.88 -2.39 23.19
N CYS A 93 -24.35 -3.59 23.01
CA CYS A 93 -24.78 -4.78 23.76
C CYS A 93 -23.90 -5.09 24.97
N GLY A 94 -22.98 -4.20 25.36
CA GLY A 94 -22.04 -4.45 26.46
C GLY A 94 -21.08 -5.62 26.20
N GLY A 95 -20.75 -5.89 24.94
CA GLY A 95 -19.87 -6.99 24.54
C GLY A 95 -18.53 -6.96 25.27
N GLY A 96 -18.15 -8.08 25.89
CA GLY A 96 -16.98 -8.16 26.77
C GLY A 96 -15.62 -7.84 26.12
N ALA A 97 -15.52 -7.82 24.79
CA ALA A 97 -14.26 -7.55 24.09
C ALA A 97 -13.94 -6.05 23.96
N ILE A 98 -14.94 -5.16 24.02
CA ILE A 98 -14.77 -3.70 23.87
C ILE A 98 -15.18 -3.00 25.17
N CYS A 99 -14.44 -1.98 25.59
CA CYS A 99 -14.83 -1.16 26.73
C CYS A 99 -15.69 0.05 26.30
N GLU A 100 -16.21 0.79 27.28
CA GLU A 100 -16.98 2.02 27.02
C GLU A 100 -16.19 3.07 26.19
N HIS A 101 -14.86 3.08 26.30
CA HIS A 101 -13.95 3.91 25.51
C HIS A 101 -13.78 3.45 24.04
N GLY A 102 -14.49 2.42 23.60
CA GLY A 102 -14.45 1.92 22.21
C GLY A 102 -13.15 1.19 21.84
N ARG A 103 -12.28 0.91 22.81
CA ARG A 103 -11.05 0.14 22.62
C ARG A 103 -11.26 -1.32 23.02
N GLU A 104 -10.45 -2.24 22.50
CA GLU A 104 -10.41 -3.61 23.02
C GLU A 104 -10.12 -3.55 24.53
N ARG A 105 -10.97 -4.18 25.36
CA ARG A 105 -10.93 -4.05 26.84
C ARG A 105 -9.56 -4.43 27.40
N HIS A 106 -8.95 -5.50 26.88
CA HIS A 106 -7.60 -5.92 27.26
C HIS A 106 -6.49 -4.93 26.84
N ARG A 107 -6.77 -3.98 25.95
CA ARG A 107 -5.86 -2.93 25.50
C ARG A 107 -6.31 -1.52 25.90
N CYS A 108 -7.28 -1.38 26.79
CA CYS A 108 -7.70 -0.08 27.26
C CYS A 108 -6.93 0.29 28.52
N LYS A 109 -6.15 1.38 28.48
CA LYS A 109 -5.45 1.89 29.67
C LYS A 109 -6.43 2.38 30.74
N GLU A 110 -7.44 3.13 30.31
CA GLU A 110 -8.47 3.72 31.18
C GLU A 110 -9.31 2.66 31.91
N CYS A 111 -9.48 1.46 31.33
CA CYS A 111 -10.16 0.33 31.98
C CYS A 111 -9.22 -0.67 32.67
N GLY A 112 -7.94 -0.35 32.86
CA GLY A 112 -6.97 -1.27 33.50
C GLY A 112 -6.69 -2.55 32.70
N GLY A 113 -6.87 -2.50 31.37
CA GLY A 113 -6.77 -3.65 30.47
C GLY A 113 -5.49 -4.46 30.66
N SER A 114 -5.64 -5.79 30.75
CA SER A 114 -4.56 -6.71 31.11
C SER A 114 -3.35 -6.72 30.16
N GLY A 115 -3.49 -6.14 28.97
CA GLY A 115 -2.47 -6.04 27.93
C GLY A 115 -1.65 -4.75 27.95
N ILE A 116 -1.98 -3.75 28.76
CA ILE A 116 -1.24 -2.46 28.87
C ILE A 116 -0.73 -2.25 30.30
N CYS A 117 0.56 -1.92 30.44
CA CYS A 117 1.13 -1.58 31.76
C CYS A 117 0.80 -0.14 32.16
N GLU A 118 1.09 0.20 33.41
CA GLU A 118 0.99 1.58 33.94
C GLU A 118 1.73 2.61 33.06
N HIS A 119 2.87 2.21 32.48
CA HIS A 119 3.66 3.01 31.53
C HIS A 119 2.99 3.23 30.16
N GLY A 120 1.76 2.75 29.95
CA GLY A 120 1.00 2.91 28.70
C GLY A 120 1.53 2.08 27.52
N ARG A 121 2.53 1.21 27.74
CA ARG A 121 3.08 0.29 26.74
C ARG A 121 2.36 -1.05 26.82
N ARG A 122 2.39 -1.83 25.74
CA ARG A 122 1.91 -3.22 25.78
C ARG A 122 2.72 -3.99 26.84
N ARG A 123 2.09 -4.65 27.82
CA ARG A 123 2.79 -5.31 28.95
C ARG A 123 3.88 -6.25 28.47
N SER A 124 3.61 -7.06 27.45
CA SER A 124 4.59 -7.98 26.86
C SER A 124 5.78 -7.28 26.20
N ARG A 125 5.71 -5.97 25.94
CA ARG A 125 6.78 -5.14 25.35
C ARG A 125 7.21 -4.00 26.28
N CYS A 126 6.96 -4.10 27.57
CA CYS A 126 7.44 -3.12 28.53
C CYS A 126 8.68 -3.66 29.23
N LYS A 127 9.82 -2.97 29.08
CA LYS A 127 11.07 -3.31 29.76
C LYS A 127 10.92 -3.13 31.28
N GLU A 128 10.35 -2.00 31.70
CA GLU A 128 10.15 -1.61 33.10
C GLU A 128 9.24 -2.60 33.86
N CYS A 129 8.29 -3.25 33.17
CA CYS A 129 7.43 -4.29 33.76
C CYS A 129 7.92 -5.73 33.53
N GLY A 130 9.16 -5.94 33.08
CA GLY A 130 9.70 -7.29 32.83
C GLY A 130 8.99 -8.07 31.70
N GLY A 131 8.32 -7.38 30.78
CA GLY A 131 7.45 -7.95 29.77
C GLY A 131 8.10 -9.10 28.99
N SER A 132 7.37 -10.21 28.80
CA SER A 132 7.86 -11.47 28.20
C SER A 132 8.51 -11.33 26.80
N GLY A 133 8.23 -10.25 26.08
CA GLY A 133 8.77 -9.98 24.74
C GLY A 133 10.02 -9.10 24.67
N ILE A 134 10.52 -8.51 25.76
CA ILE A 134 11.74 -7.68 25.77
C ILE A 134 12.78 -8.24 26.75
N CYS A 135 14.04 -8.34 26.33
CA CYS A 135 15.14 -8.75 27.20
C CYS A 135 15.66 -7.60 28.06
N GLU A 136 16.53 -7.91 29.01
CA GLU A 136 17.26 -6.93 29.83
C GLU A 136 18.03 -5.89 28.99
N HIS A 137 18.49 -6.28 27.78
CA HIS A 137 19.12 -5.39 26.80
C HIS A 137 18.15 -4.42 26.09
N GLY A 138 16.85 -4.44 26.43
CA GLY A 138 15.84 -3.58 25.82
C GLY A 138 15.45 -3.95 24.38
N ARG A 139 15.97 -5.06 23.86
CA ARG A 139 15.65 -5.59 22.52
C ARG A 139 14.50 -6.59 22.61
N VAL A 140 13.80 -6.82 21.50
CA VAL A 140 12.81 -7.91 21.44
C VAL A 140 13.53 -9.23 21.72
N ARG A 141 13.09 -10.00 22.73
CA ARG A 141 13.79 -11.22 23.21
C ARG A 141 14.16 -12.17 22.06
N SER A 142 13.23 -12.42 21.14
CA SER A 142 13.47 -13.29 19.98
C SER A 142 14.54 -12.77 19.01
N ARG A 143 14.82 -11.47 19.02
CA ARG A 143 15.82 -10.78 18.19
C ARG A 143 17.05 -10.33 18.98
N CYS A 144 17.24 -10.80 20.20
CA CYS A 144 18.42 -10.44 20.98
C CYS A 144 19.49 -11.53 20.82
N LYS A 145 20.62 -11.19 20.20
CA LYS A 145 21.78 -12.09 20.09
C LYS A 145 22.31 -12.49 21.46
N GLU A 146 22.49 -11.51 22.36
CA GLU A 146 23.03 -11.70 23.72
C GLU A 146 22.14 -12.61 24.58
N CYS A 147 20.82 -12.68 24.32
CA CYS A 147 19.91 -13.58 25.03
C CYS A 147 19.62 -14.89 24.28
N GLY A 148 20.36 -15.23 23.21
CA GLY A 148 20.12 -16.43 22.42
C GLY A 148 18.75 -16.45 21.71
N GLY A 149 18.20 -15.28 21.40
CA GLY A 149 16.89 -15.14 20.77
C GLY A 149 16.79 -15.95 19.47
N GLY A 150 15.79 -16.83 19.38
CA GLY A 150 15.67 -17.81 18.29
C GLY A 150 15.55 -17.24 16.87
N SER A 151 15.28 -15.94 16.70
CA SER A 151 15.22 -15.29 15.38
C SER A 151 16.58 -14.83 14.85
N ILE A 152 17.61 -14.73 15.69
CA ILE A 152 18.96 -14.31 15.29
C ILE A 152 19.94 -15.47 15.52
N CYS A 153 20.91 -15.64 14.61
CA CYS A 153 22.00 -16.58 14.78
C CYS A 153 23.21 -15.93 15.46
N GLU A 154 24.20 -16.74 15.83
CA GLU A 154 25.47 -16.25 16.41
C GLU A 154 26.19 -15.22 15.51
N HIS A 155 25.99 -15.28 14.19
CA HIS A 155 26.51 -14.30 13.23
C HIS A 155 25.78 -12.94 13.24
N GLY A 156 24.78 -12.75 14.12
CA GLY A 156 24.00 -11.50 14.21
C GLY A 156 23.01 -11.27 13.06
N ARG A 157 22.86 -12.26 12.17
CA ARG A 157 21.88 -12.24 11.06
C ARG A 157 20.58 -12.93 11.48
N GLU A 158 19.47 -12.60 10.83
CA GLU A 158 18.22 -13.34 11.00
C GLU A 158 18.48 -14.82 10.64
N ARG A 159 18.14 -15.75 11.54
CA ARG A 159 18.50 -17.17 11.42
C ARG A 159 17.96 -17.80 10.14
N SER A 160 16.75 -17.41 9.72
CA SER A 160 16.15 -17.83 8.46
C SER A 160 16.90 -17.32 7.21
N ARG A 161 17.68 -16.24 7.34
CA ARG A 161 18.43 -15.60 6.25
C ARG A 161 19.95 -15.80 6.34
N CYS A 162 20.43 -16.55 7.32
CA CYS A 162 21.85 -16.77 7.49
C CYS A 162 22.31 -17.97 6.65
N LYS A 163 23.19 -17.73 5.67
CA LYS A 163 23.81 -18.79 4.87
C LYS A 163 24.64 -19.75 5.73
N GLU A 164 25.46 -19.21 6.62
CA GLU A 164 26.36 -19.96 7.51
C GLU A 164 25.60 -20.86 8.50
N CYS A 165 24.35 -20.53 8.83
CA CYS A 165 23.50 -21.35 9.70
C CYS A 165 22.48 -22.21 8.93
N SER A 166 22.66 -22.38 7.61
CA SER A 166 21.71 -23.12 6.75
C SER A 166 20.26 -22.64 6.90
N GLY A 167 20.07 -21.32 7.02
CA GLY A 167 18.75 -20.71 7.17
C GLY A 167 17.80 -21.11 6.04
N SER A 168 16.58 -21.51 6.38
CA SER A 168 15.57 -22.01 5.42
C SER A 168 15.22 -21.03 4.29
N GLY A 169 15.49 -19.74 4.47
CA GLY A 169 15.24 -18.67 3.52
C GLY A 169 16.36 -18.38 2.53
N VAL A 170 17.55 -18.98 2.69
CA VAL A 170 18.70 -18.79 1.77
C VAL A 170 19.11 -20.14 1.20
N CYS A 171 19.48 -20.15 -0.08
CA CYS A 171 20.02 -21.35 -0.73
C CYS A 171 21.55 -21.38 -0.66
N GLU A 172 22.14 -22.50 -1.08
CA GLU A 172 23.61 -22.68 -1.17
C GLU A 172 24.30 -21.60 -2.03
N HIS A 173 23.58 -21.05 -3.02
CA HIS A 173 24.03 -19.93 -3.86
C HIS A 173 24.01 -18.56 -3.15
N GLY A 174 23.65 -18.49 -1.87
CA GLY A 174 23.56 -17.24 -1.10
C GLY A 174 22.42 -16.30 -1.51
N ARG A 175 21.52 -16.75 -2.39
CA ARG A 175 20.31 -16.02 -2.79
C ARG A 175 19.13 -16.43 -1.92
N GLU A 176 18.12 -15.57 -1.83
CA GLU A 176 16.85 -15.93 -1.19
C GLU A 176 16.26 -17.15 -1.91
N ARG A 177 15.99 -18.24 -1.18
CA ARG A 177 15.62 -19.55 -1.75
C ARG A 177 14.38 -19.46 -2.64
N SER A 178 13.42 -18.61 -2.27
CA SER A 178 12.22 -18.31 -3.07
C SER A 178 12.53 -17.67 -4.43
N LYS A 179 13.66 -16.95 -4.54
CA LYS A 179 14.11 -16.19 -5.72
C LYS A 179 15.31 -16.82 -6.43
N CYS A 180 15.78 -17.98 -5.99
CA CYS A 180 16.93 -18.60 -6.65
C CYS A 180 16.48 -19.39 -7.87
N LYS A 181 16.91 -18.99 -9.07
CA LYS A 181 16.68 -19.73 -10.31
C LYS A 181 17.28 -21.14 -10.26
N GLU A 182 18.54 -21.23 -9.84
CA GLU A 182 19.31 -22.49 -9.79
C GLU A 182 18.71 -23.51 -8.82
N CYS A 183 18.02 -23.07 -7.76
CA CYS A 183 17.32 -23.95 -6.82
C CYS A 183 15.82 -24.12 -7.13
N GLY A 184 15.35 -23.68 -8.31
CA GLY A 184 13.94 -23.79 -8.69
C GLY A 184 12.98 -23.00 -7.80
N GLY A 185 13.42 -21.87 -7.23
CA GLY A 185 12.65 -21.06 -6.30
C GLY A 185 11.23 -20.74 -6.78
N ALA A 186 10.26 -20.80 -5.87
CA ALA A 186 8.83 -20.66 -6.19
C ALA A 186 8.47 -19.32 -6.86
N SER A 187 9.30 -18.28 -6.70
CA SER A 187 9.03 -16.94 -7.24
C SER A 187 9.60 -16.72 -8.64
N ILE A 188 10.58 -17.50 -9.09
CA ILE A 188 11.26 -17.33 -10.39
C ILE A 188 11.10 -18.58 -11.25
N CYS A 189 10.74 -18.42 -12.52
CA CYS A 189 10.65 -19.55 -13.45
C CYS A 189 12.03 -19.93 -14.01
N GLU A 190 12.09 -21.03 -14.74
CA GLU A 190 13.28 -21.46 -15.49
C GLU A 190 13.79 -20.40 -16.49
N HIS A 191 12.93 -19.49 -16.95
CA HIS A 191 13.31 -18.35 -17.79
C HIS A 191 13.95 -17.18 -17.02
N GLY A 192 14.14 -17.29 -15.71
CA GLY A 192 14.74 -16.24 -14.87
C GLY A 192 13.82 -15.03 -14.62
N ARG A 193 12.55 -15.10 -15.03
CA ARG A 193 11.52 -14.08 -14.78
C ARG A 193 10.70 -14.42 -13.54
N GLN A 194 10.05 -13.45 -12.92
CA GLN A 194 9.07 -13.75 -11.88
C GLN A 194 7.97 -14.66 -12.45
N ARG A 195 7.69 -15.79 -11.80
CA ARG A 195 6.72 -16.80 -12.32
C ARG A 195 5.37 -16.18 -12.63
N SER A 196 4.91 -15.24 -11.79
CA SER A 196 3.66 -14.51 -12.01
C SER A 196 3.64 -13.74 -13.33
N HIS A 197 4.78 -13.22 -13.79
CA HIS A 197 4.93 -12.38 -14.97
C HIS A 197 5.43 -13.12 -16.21
N CYS A 198 5.79 -14.40 -16.08
CA CYS A 198 6.33 -15.17 -17.19
C CYS A 198 5.20 -15.70 -18.08
N LYS A 199 5.10 -15.18 -19.31
CA LYS A 199 4.14 -15.64 -20.33
C LYS A 199 4.33 -17.13 -20.65
N GLU A 200 5.59 -17.55 -20.85
CA GLU A 200 5.98 -18.92 -21.23
C GLU A 200 5.63 -19.96 -20.15
N CYS A 201 5.57 -19.56 -18.87
CA CYS A 201 5.18 -20.42 -17.77
C CYS A 201 3.70 -20.29 -17.38
N GLY A 202 2.87 -19.66 -18.20
CA GLY A 202 1.44 -19.44 -17.90
C GLY A 202 1.19 -18.48 -16.73
N GLY A 203 2.18 -17.65 -16.39
CA GLY A 203 2.16 -16.72 -15.26
C GLY A 203 0.92 -15.83 -15.23
N GLY A 204 0.24 -15.84 -14.07
CA GLY A 204 -1.07 -15.21 -13.82
C GLY A 204 -1.24 -13.76 -14.24
N SER A 205 -0.16 -12.99 -14.38
CA SER A 205 -0.24 -11.53 -14.58
C SER A 205 -0.25 -11.12 -16.05
N THR A 206 0.24 -11.92 -17.00
CA THR A 206 0.33 -11.54 -18.42
C THR A 206 -0.55 -12.47 -19.27
N CYS A 207 -1.38 -11.92 -20.16
CA CYS A 207 -2.22 -12.71 -21.07
C CYS A 207 -1.43 -13.18 -22.31
N GLU A 208 -2.07 -14.02 -23.11
CA GLU A 208 -1.55 -14.45 -24.42
C GLU A 208 -1.28 -13.28 -25.39
N HIS A 209 -2.03 -12.18 -25.25
CA HIS A 209 -1.85 -10.92 -25.99
C HIS A 209 -0.67 -10.06 -25.49
N GLY A 210 0.11 -10.53 -24.51
CA GLY A 210 1.28 -9.81 -23.97
C GLY A 210 0.95 -8.59 -23.11
N ARG A 211 -0.33 -8.37 -22.79
CA ARG A 211 -0.81 -7.32 -21.86
C ARG A 211 -0.97 -7.89 -20.46
N GLU A 212 -1.00 -7.03 -19.44
CA GLU A 212 -1.35 -7.49 -18.09
C GLU A 212 -2.81 -8.02 -18.12
N ARG A 213 -3.07 -9.25 -17.62
CA ARG A 213 -4.39 -9.90 -17.70
C ARG A 213 -5.50 -9.04 -17.13
N ARG A 214 -5.20 -8.32 -16.04
CA ARG A 214 -6.12 -7.35 -15.42
C ARG A 214 -6.58 -6.27 -16.40
N TYR A 215 -5.72 -5.85 -17.33
CA TYR A 215 -5.98 -4.80 -18.30
C TYR A 215 -6.06 -5.32 -19.75
N CYS A 216 -6.40 -6.60 -19.94
CA CYS A 216 -6.64 -7.13 -21.28
C CYS A 216 -8.15 -7.21 -21.56
N LYS A 217 -8.63 -6.42 -22.51
CA LYS A 217 -10.04 -6.43 -22.94
C LYS A 217 -10.44 -7.78 -23.54
N GLU A 218 -9.59 -8.33 -24.39
CA GLU A 218 -9.81 -9.62 -25.09
C GLU A 218 -9.90 -10.80 -24.10
N CYS A 219 -9.23 -10.73 -22.95
CA CYS A 219 -9.30 -11.75 -21.90
C CYS A 219 -10.34 -11.45 -20.80
N GLY A 220 -11.20 -10.44 -20.97
CA GLY A 220 -12.19 -10.06 -19.95
C GLY A 220 -11.58 -9.54 -18.65
N GLY A 221 -10.41 -8.88 -18.72
CA GLY A 221 -9.67 -8.40 -17.56
C GLY A 221 -10.50 -7.54 -16.62
N SER A 222 -10.44 -7.84 -15.31
CA SER A 222 -11.23 -7.17 -14.27
C SER A 222 -10.92 -5.68 -14.08
N GLY A 223 -9.85 -5.18 -14.69
CA GLY A 223 -9.44 -3.78 -14.66
C GLY A 223 -10.00 -2.94 -15.81
N ILE A 224 -10.66 -3.52 -16.81
CA ILE A 224 -11.27 -2.80 -17.95
C ILE A 224 -12.81 -2.91 -17.88
N CYS A 225 -13.51 -1.77 -18.05
CA CYS A 225 -14.96 -1.76 -18.14
C CYS A 225 -15.44 -2.10 -19.56
N GLU A 226 -16.74 -2.30 -19.72
CA GLU A 226 -17.38 -2.49 -21.03
C GLU A 226 -17.06 -1.35 -22.03
N HIS A 227 -16.86 -0.12 -21.53
CA HIS A 227 -16.44 1.04 -22.32
C HIS A 227 -14.96 1.02 -22.75
N GLY A 228 -14.21 -0.06 -22.49
CA GLY A 228 -12.80 -0.19 -22.88
C GLY A 228 -11.82 0.69 -22.09
N ARG A 229 -12.30 1.40 -21.07
CA ARG A 229 -11.50 2.24 -20.18
C ARG A 229 -11.07 1.47 -18.93
N ILE A 230 -10.03 1.92 -18.24
CA ILE A 230 -9.67 1.38 -16.93
C ILE A 230 -10.86 1.61 -15.99
N ARG A 231 -11.40 0.56 -15.34
CA ARG A 231 -12.63 0.64 -14.53
C ARG A 231 -12.58 1.73 -13.48
N SER A 232 -11.45 1.88 -12.79
CA SER A 232 -11.27 2.93 -11.78
C SER A 232 -11.27 4.35 -12.37
N GLN A 233 -11.02 4.49 -13.66
CA GLN A 233 -11.01 5.76 -14.40
C GLN A 233 -12.23 5.93 -15.31
N CYS A 234 -13.25 5.07 -15.22
CA CYS A 234 -14.43 5.20 -16.05
C CYS A 234 -15.53 5.94 -15.30
N LYS A 235 -15.89 7.15 -15.77
CA LYS A 235 -17.00 7.93 -15.21
C LYS A 235 -18.33 7.18 -15.30
N GLU A 236 -18.64 6.62 -16.47
CA GLU A 236 -19.88 5.88 -16.75
C GLU A 236 -20.05 4.63 -15.87
N CYS A 237 -18.95 4.00 -15.42
CA CYS A 237 -19.00 2.87 -14.50
C CYS A 237 -18.86 3.26 -13.02
N GLY A 238 -18.92 4.55 -12.68
CA GLY A 238 -18.74 5.02 -11.29
C GLY A 238 -17.34 4.76 -10.72
N GLY A 239 -16.33 4.66 -11.60
CA GLY A 239 -14.95 4.30 -11.26
C GLY A 239 -14.39 5.10 -10.08
N SER A 240 -13.74 4.40 -9.14
CA SER A 240 -13.30 4.97 -7.85
C SER A 240 -12.33 6.15 -7.96
N GLY A 241 -11.68 6.34 -9.10
CA GLY A 241 -10.71 7.38 -9.37
C GLY A 241 -11.28 8.66 -9.99
N ILE A 242 -12.51 8.66 -10.53
CA ILE A 242 -13.13 9.83 -11.17
C ILE A 242 -14.44 10.20 -10.46
N CYS A 243 -14.64 11.49 -10.18
CA CYS A 243 -15.88 12.00 -9.62
C CYS A 243 -16.95 12.22 -10.70
N GLU A 244 -18.19 12.48 -10.27
CA GLU A 244 -19.29 12.86 -11.16
C GLU A 244 -18.98 14.11 -12.03
N HIS A 245 -18.09 14.99 -11.54
CA HIS A 245 -17.59 16.15 -12.28
C HIS A 245 -16.56 15.82 -13.38
N GLY A 246 -16.25 14.53 -13.60
CA GLY A 246 -15.28 14.09 -14.62
C GLY A 246 -13.82 14.39 -14.29
N ARG A 247 -13.53 14.89 -13.08
CA ARG A 247 -12.18 15.13 -12.57
C ARG A 247 -11.69 13.93 -11.76
N ARG A 248 -10.39 13.81 -11.55
CA ARG A 248 -9.85 12.82 -10.61
C ARG A 248 -10.39 13.12 -9.20
N ARG A 249 -10.96 12.14 -8.50
CA ARG A 249 -11.62 12.37 -7.18
C ARG A 249 -10.69 13.06 -6.17
N SER A 250 -9.41 12.69 -6.19
CA SER A 250 -8.41 13.30 -5.32
C SER A 250 -8.20 14.79 -5.57
N ASP A 251 -8.49 15.25 -6.79
CA ASP A 251 -8.16 16.59 -7.28
C ASP A 251 -9.44 17.44 -7.45
N CYS A 252 -10.59 16.92 -7.07
CA CYS A 252 -11.87 17.60 -7.21
C CYS A 252 -12.21 18.36 -5.93
N LYS A 253 -12.28 19.70 -6.02
CA LYS A 253 -12.70 20.57 -4.92
C LYS A 253 -14.12 20.25 -4.45
N GLU A 254 -15.05 20.12 -5.39
CA GLU A 254 -16.48 19.88 -5.14
C GLU A 254 -16.74 18.55 -4.42
N CYS A 255 -15.87 17.55 -4.62
CA CYS A 255 -15.95 16.26 -3.93
C CYS A 255 -15.08 16.17 -2.66
N GLY A 256 -14.49 17.29 -2.20
CA GLY A 256 -13.60 17.29 -1.03
C GLY A 256 -12.31 16.49 -1.24
N GLY A 257 -11.81 16.43 -2.47
CA GLY A 257 -10.65 15.63 -2.87
C GLY A 257 -9.45 15.81 -1.94
N SER A 258 -8.80 14.70 -1.59
CA SER A 258 -7.72 14.67 -0.59
C SER A 258 -6.50 15.52 -0.94
N GLN A 259 -6.32 15.88 -2.21
CA GLN A 259 -5.21 16.72 -2.69
C GLN A 259 -5.56 18.20 -2.76
N ILE A 260 -6.82 18.61 -2.65
CA ILE A 260 -7.25 20.02 -2.78
C ILE A 260 -7.72 20.59 -1.44
N CYS A 261 -7.21 21.76 -1.05
CA CYS A 261 -7.69 22.46 0.13
C CYS A 261 -9.00 23.21 -0.15
N GLU A 262 -9.63 23.73 0.90
CA GLU A 262 -10.80 24.62 0.78
C GLU A 262 -10.55 25.85 -0.11
N HIS A 263 -9.30 26.32 -0.19
CA HIS A 263 -8.86 27.40 -1.08
C HIS A 263 -8.77 26.99 -2.57
N GLY A 264 -9.08 25.74 -2.93
CA GLY A 264 -9.02 25.26 -4.32
C GLY A 264 -7.60 25.05 -4.86
N ARG A 265 -6.58 25.17 -4.01
CA ARG A 265 -5.17 24.91 -4.35
C ARG A 265 -4.78 23.49 -3.93
N ILE A 266 -3.70 22.96 -4.50
CA ILE A 266 -3.16 21.67 -4.06
C ILE A 266 -2.70 21.83 -2.59
N ARG A 267 -3.19 20.97 -1.68
CA ARG A 267 -2.93 21.07 -0.23
C ARG A 267 -1.45 21.17 0.08
N SER A 268 -0.61 20.40 -0.61
CA SER A 268 0.84 20.42 -0.40
C SER A 268 1.49 21.75 -0.80
N THR A 269 0.87 22.53 -1.69
CA THR A 269 1.38 23.83 -2.16
C THR A 269 0.59 25.01 -1.61
N CYS A 270 -0.42 24.80 -0.78
CA CYS A 270 -1.22 25.88 -0.24
C CYS A 270 -0.54 26.49 1.00
N LYS A 271 -0.10 27.74 0.90
CA LYS A 271 0.47 28.49 2.04
C LYS A 271 -0.53 28.63 3.19
N GLU A 272 -1.77 28.98 2.88
CA GLU A 272 -2.85 29.18 3.87
C GLU A 272 -3.18 27.90 4.66
N CYS A 273 -2.97 26.73 4.07
CA CYS A 273 -3.17 25.44 4.76
C CYS A 273 -1.88 24.86 5.35
N GLY A 274 -0.77 25.60 5.35
CA GLY A 274 0.52 25.08 5.85
C GLY A 274 1.08 23.92 5.02
N GLY A 275 0.82 23.90 3.71
CA GLY A 275 1.21 22.84 2.80
C GLY A 275 2.69 22.45 2.90
N SER A 276 2.98 21.15 2.86
CA SER A 276 4.32 20.61 3.12
C SER A 276 5.41 21.10 2.16
N GLN A 277 5.06 21.56 0.96
CA GLN A 277 6.02 22.03 -0.05
C GLN A 277 6.33 23.52 0.05
N ILE A 278 5.52 24.32 0.73
CA ILE A 278 5.71 25.76 0.87
C ILE A 278 5.97 26.11 2.34
N CYS A 279 6.91 27.02 2.59
CA CYS A 279 7.12 27.56 3.93
C CYS A 279 6.24 28.79 4.19
N GLU A 280 6.19 29.26 5.43
CA GLU A 280 5.49 30.50 5.80
C GLU A 280 5.95 31.72 4.99
N HIS A 281 7.20 31.73 4.52
CA HIS A 281 7.77 32.75 3.64
C HIS A 281 7.27 32.68 2.18
N GLY A 282 6.36 31.75 1.84
CA GLY A 282 5.81 31.61 0.48
C GLY A 282 6.78 31.02 -0.55
N ARG A 283 7.97 30.58 -0.11
CA ARG A 283 8.99 29.92 -0.95
C ARG A 283 8.82 28.39 -0.86
N GLN A 284 9.32 27.66 -1.86
CA GLN A 284 9.42 26.20 -1.72
C GLN A 284 10.27 25.86 -0.49
N ARG A 285 9.72 25.07 0.43
CA ARG A 285 10.31 24.79 1.74
C ARG A 285 11.72 24.18 1.62
N SER A 286 11.95 23.36 0.60
CA SER A 286 13.27 22.79 0.30
C SER A 286 14.30 23.84 -0.12
N TYR A 287 13.89 24.98 -0.66
CA TYR A 287 14.73 26.09 -1.13
C TYR A 287 14.64 27.34 -0.23
N CYS A 288 14.07 27.23 0.96
CA CYS A 288 13.99 28.36 1.87
C CYS A 288 15.18 28.35 2.84
N LYS A 289 16.06 29.36 2.76
CA LYS A 289 17.20 29.52 3.68
C LYS A 289 16.71 29.72 5.12
N GLU A 290 15.72 30.59 5.31
CA GLU A 290 15.12 30.93 6.61
C GLU A 290 14.48 29.71 7.30
N CYS A 291 14.01 28.71 6.54
CA CYS A 291 13.45 27.47 7.10
C CYS A 291 14.44 26.30 7.13
N GLY A 292 15.74 26.52 6.88
CA GLY A 292 16.74 25.45 6.83
C GLY A 292 16.49 24.43 5.72
N GLY A 293 15.90 24.85 4.60
CA GLY A 293 15.49 24.01 3.50
C GLY A 293 16.60 23.07 3.01
N GLY A 294 16.24 21.79 2.85
CA GLY A 294 17.16 20.69 2.49
C GLY A 294 18.07 20.92 1.27
N SER A 295 17.70 21.84 0.38
CA SER A 295 18.43 22.14 -0.85
C SER A 295 19.39 23.32 -0.72
N ILE A 296 19.39 24.08 0.38
CA ILE A 296 20.27 25.25 0.60
C ILE A 296 21.26 24.95 1.72
N CYS A 297 22.55 25.26 1.51
CA CYS A 297 23.57 25.15 2.55
C CYS A 297 23.58 26.37 3.47
N GLU A 298 24.31 26.28 4.58
CA GLU A 298 24.53 27.41 5.49
C GLU A 298 25.11 28.65 4.76
N HIS A 299 25.92 28.44 3.73
CA HIS A 299 26.46 29.49 2.85
C HIS A 299 25.41 30.15 1.92
N GLY A 300 24.12 29.81 2.03
CA GLY A 300 23.04 30.38 1.22
C GLY A 300 23.04 29.95 -0.24
N ARG A 301 23.93 29.03 -0.64
CA ARG A 301 23.98 28.46 -2.00
C ARG A 301 23.18 27.17 -2.06
N ARG A 302 22.79 26.74 -3.26
CA ARG A 302 22.19 25.40 -3.43
C ARG A 302 23.22 24.34 -3.00
N ARG A 303 22.90 23.44 -2.07
CA ARG A 303 23.83 22.41 -1.53
C ARG A 303 24.54 21.65 -2.64
N SER A 304 23.80 21.25 -3.68
CA SER A 304 24.37 20.54 -4.83
C SER A 304 25.44 21.34 -5.60
N ARG A 305 25.43 22.67 -5.51
CA ARG A 305 26.35 23.61 -6.18
C ARG A 305 27.30 24.31 -5.20
N CYS A 306 27.33 23.93 -3.94
CA CYS A 306 28.22 24.57 -2.97
C CYS A 306 29.55 23.81 -2.95
N LYS A 307 30.64 24.47 -3.35
CA LYS A 307 32.00 23.91 -3.27
C LYS A 307 32.39 23.60 -1.82
N GLU A 308 32.14 24.53 -0.91
CA GLU A 308 32.48 24.42 0.52
C GLU A 308 31.74 23.26 1.21
N CYS A 309 30.53 22.90 0.76
CA CYS A 309 29.78 21.76 1.28
C CYS A 309 30.01 20.44 0.49
N GLY A 310 30.98 20.40 -0.43
CA GLY A 310 31.22 19.20 -1.26
C GLY A 310 30.05 18.84 -2.19
N GLY A 311 29.31 19.84 -2.67
CA GLY A 311 28.11 19.65 -3.49
C GLY A 311 28.35 18.78 -4.72
N SER A 312 27.41 17.88 -5.01
CA SER A 312 27.56 16.85 -6.06
C SER A 312 27.76 17.40 -7.49
N GLN A 313 27.39 18.64 -7.78
CA GLN A 313 27.50 19.26 -9.11
C GLN A 313 28.82 20.01 -9.32
N ILE A 314 29.57 20.34 -8.26
CA ILE A 314 30.83 21.09 -8.36
C ILE A 314 31.98 20.21 -7.84
N CYS A 315 33.10 20.20 -8.56
CA CYS A 315 34.31 19.54 -8.09
C CYS A 315 35.13 20.45 -7.17
N GLU A 316 36.16 19.91 -6.53
CA GLU A 316 37.11 20.68 -5.71
C GLU A 316 37.78 21.83 -6.49
N HIS A 317 37.89 21.72 -7.81
CA HIS A 317 38.39 22.78 -8.70
C HIS A 317 37.38 23.91 -8.96
N GLY A 318 36.18 23.87 -8.37
CA GLY A 318 35.15 24.91 -8.54
C GLY A 318 34.44 24.88 -9.90
N ARG A 319 34.73 23.87 -10.75
CA ARG A 319 34.07 23.65 -12.05
C ARG A 319 32.91 22.68 -11.89
N GLU A 320 31.96 22.71 -12.83
CA GLU A 320 30.90 21.70 -12.88
C GLU A 320 31.54 20.31 -13.03
N ARG A 321 31.24 19.38 -12.11
CA ARG A 321 31.92 18.08 -12.01
C ARG A 321 31.79 17.27 -13.29
N SER A 322 30.66 17.37 -13.99
CA SER A 322 30.41 16.76 -15.31
C SER A 322 31.35 17.29 -16.41
N LYS A 323 31.82 18.54 -16.30
CA LYS A 323 32.66 19.25 -17.27
C LYS A 323 34.11 19.41 -16.80
N CYS A 324 34.47 18.88 -15.65
CA CYS A 324 35.83 19.03 -15.15
C CYS A 324 36.73 17.95 -15.76
N LYS A 325 37.69 18.36 -16.59
CA LYS A 325 38.71 17.46 -17.18
C LYS A 325 39.55 16.79 -16.08
N GLU A 326 40.02 17.56 -15.11
CA GLU A 326 40.88 17.10 -14.02
C GLU A 326 40.18 16.08 -13.11
N CYS A 327 38.85 16.11 -13.01
CA CYS A 327 38.06 15.13 -12.24
C CYS A 327 37.47 14.00 -13.11
N GLY A 328 37.86 13.89 -14.38
CA GLY A 328 37.32 12.88 -15.30
C GLY A 328 35.81 13.02 -15.55
N GLY A 329 35.30 14.25 -15.56
CA GLY A 329 33.88 14.55 -15.70
C GLY A 329 33.21 13.85 -16.87
N ALA A 330 32.01 13.30 -16.66
CA ALA A 330 31.33 12.45 -17.64
C ALA A 330 31.14 13.08 -19.04
N SER A 331 31.09 14.41 -19.13
CA SER A 331 30.85 15.14 -20.39
C SER A 331 32.13 15.43 -21.19
N ILE A 332 33.32 15.35 -20.59
CA ILE A 332 34.60 15.67 -21.24
C ILE A 332 35.53 14.44 -21.17
N CYS A 333 36.21 14.14 -22.27
CA CYS A 333 37.23 13.08 -22.28
C CYS A 333 38.60 13.59 -21.83
N GLU A 334 39.56 12.69 -21.64
CA GLU A 334 40.95 13.04 -21.30
C GLU A 334 41.62 13.93 -22.36
N HIS A 335 41.13 13.92 -23.60
CA HIS A 335 41.57 14.81 -24.68
C HIS A 335 40.98 16.23 -24.60
N GLY A 336 40.17 16.55 -23.57
CA GLY A 336 39.54 17.86 -23.40
C GLY A 336 38.39 18.16 -24.36
N ARG A 337 37.97 17.18 -25.17
CA ARG A 337 36.82 17.29 -26.09
C ARG A 337 35.55 16.78 -25.40
N GLN A 338 34.37 17.19 -25.88
CA GLN A 338 33.12 16.60 -25.42
C GLN A 338 33.15 15.09 -25.71
N ARG A 339 32.91 14.25 -24.69
CA ARG A 339 33.11 12.79 -24.79
C ARG A 339 32.25 12.17 -25.89
N SER A 340 31.03 12.68 -26.09
CA SER A 340 30.15 12.27 -27.20
C SER A 340 30.69 12.65 -28.59
N GLN A 341 31.57 13.65 -28.70
CA GLN A 341 32.13 14.14 -29.96
C GLN A 341 33.59 13.71 -30.17
N CYS A 342 34.20 13.02 -29.21
CA CYS A 342 35.58 12.60 -29.31
C CYS A 342 35.71 11.30 -30.11
N LYS A 343 36.32 11.39 -31.30
CA LYS A 343 36.64 10.22 -32.14
C LYS A 343 37.55 9.22 -31.41
N GLU A 344 38.62 9.72 -30.80
CA GLU A 344 39.64 8.92 -30.10
C GLU A 344 39.06 8.13 -28.91
N CYS A 345 37.99 8.63 -28.29
CA CYS A 345 37.29 7.92 -27.20
C CYS A 345 36.05 7.14 -27.65
N GLY A 346 35.82 6.97 -28.95
CA GLY A 346 34.64 6.27 -29.48
C GLY A 346 33.31 6.97 -29.17
N GLY A 347 33.31 8.29 -29.07
CA GLY A 347 32.15 9.10 -28.69
C GLY A 347 30.89 8.78 -29.50
N SER A 348 29.74 8.69 -28.84
CA SER A 348 28.47 8.25 -29.43
C SER A 348 27.97 9.10 -30.61
N GLY A 349 28.40 10.36 -30.71
CA GLY A 349 28.01 11.31 -31.76
C GLY A 349 28.89 11.27 -33.01
N VAL A 350 30.05 10.61 -32.99
CA VAL A 350 31.00 10.55 -34.10
C VAL A 350 31.26 9.09 -34.47
N CYS A 351 31.31 8.78 -35.77
CA CYS A 351 31.69 7.45 -36.24
C CYS A 351 33.21 7.33 -36.42
N GLU A 352 33.70 6.11 -36.67
CA GLU A 352 35.11 5.84 -36.95
C GLU A 352 35.65 6.63 -38.16
N HIS A 353 34.77 7.03 -39.09
CA HIS A 353 35.10 7.90 -40.23
C HIS A 353 35.24 9.39 -39.85
N GLY A 354 35.10 9.76 -38.57
CA GLY A 354 35.20 11.15 -38.10
C GLY A 354 34.00 12.04 -38.47
N ARG A 355 32.93 11.46 -39.03
CA ARG A 355 31.68 12.16 -39.38
C ARG A 355 30.66 12.02 -38.24
N GLN A 356 29.67 12.93 -38.18
CA GLN A 356 28.54 12.74 -37.26
C GLN A 356 27.87 11.40 -37.55
N ARG A 357 27.73 10.53 -36.53
CA ARG A 357 27.26 9.15 -36.71
C ARG A 357 25.86 9.09 -37.33
N THR A 358 24.99 10.04 -36.99
CA THR A 358 23.65 10.19 -37.59
C THR A 358 23.68 10.60 -39.06
N ARG A 359 24.76 11.23 -39.54
CA ARG A 359 24.93 11.75 -40.90
C ARG A 359 25.93 10.95 -41.74
N CYS A 360 26.51 9.88 -41.20
CA CYS A 360 27.51 9.09 -41.92
C CYS A 360 26.81 8.07 -42.82
N LYS A 361 27.00 8.18 -44.14
CA LYS A 361 26.46 7.22 -45.12
C LYS A 361 27.06 5.82 -44.93
N GLU A 362 28.38 5.73 -44.74
CA GLU A 362 29.12 4.47 -44.55
C GLU A 362 28.68 3.71 -43.28
N CYS A 363 28.20 4.41 -42.25
CA CYS A 363 27.69 3.80 -41.02
C CYS A 363 26.17 3.63 -40.99
N GLY A 364 25.46 3.86 -42.11
CA GLY A 364 23.99 3.78 -42.16
C GLY A 364 23.29 4.81 -41.27
N GLY A 365 23.87 6.01 -41.12
CA GLY A 365 23.38 7.05 -40.22
C GLY A 365 21.90 7.37 -40.45
N ALA A 366 21.12 7.42 -39.37
CA ALA A 366 19.66 7.55 -39.40
C ALA A 366 19.13 8.80 -40.15
N SER A 367 19.97 9.83 -40.34
CA SER A 367 19.61 11.04 -41.08
C SER A 367 19.88 10.98 -42.58
N ILE A 368 20.56 9.94 -43.10
CA ILE A 368 20.86 9.76 -44.53
C ILE A 368 20.02 8.60 -45.09
N CYS A 369 19.45 8.77 -46.28
CA CYS A 369 18.77 7.68 -46.99
C CYS A 369 19.76 6.86 -47.84
N GLU A 370 19.32 5.73 -48.37
CA GLU A 370 20.10 4.91 -49.30
C GLU A 370 20.61 5.70 -50.52
N HIS A 371 19.86 6.72 -50.97
CA HIS A 371 20.26 7.65 -52.03
C HIS A 371 21.35 8.68 -51.61
N GLY A 372 21.93 8.56 -50.41
CA GLY A 372 22.99 9.47 -49.92
C GLY A 372 22.54 10.90 -49.58
N ARG A 373 21.22 11.17 -49.62
CA ARG A 373 20.62 12.47 -49.28
C ARG A 373 20.14 12.47 -47.83
N VAL A 374 20.01 13.64 -47.21
CA VAL A 374 19.37 13.75 -45.89
C VAL A 374 17.93 13.24 -46.03
N ARG A 375 17.49 12.27 -45.20
CA ARG A 375 16.18 11.61 -45.32
C ARG A 375 15.02 12.61 -45.39
N SER A 376 15.06 13.67 -44.58
CA SER A 376 14.04 14.73 -44.60
C SER A 376 14.04 15.55 -45.90
N GLN A 377 15.10 15.52 -46.68
CA GLN A 377 15.26 16.24 -47.95
C GLN A 377 15.29 15.31 -49.16
N CYS A 378 15.07 14.01 -48.99
CA CYS A 378 15.04 13.08 -50.11
C CYS A 378 13.61 12.95 -50.64
N LYS A 379 13.38 13.46 -51.86
CA LYS A 379 12.07 13.35 -52.55
C LYS A 379 11.66 11.88 -52.75
N GLU A 380 12.60 11.04 -53.17
CA GLU A 380 12.38 9.61 -53.43
C GLU A 380 12.08 8.79 -52.16
N CYS A 381 12.52 9.26 -50.99
CA CYS A 381 12.20 8.61 -49.71
C CYS A 381 11.00 9.25 -48.99
N GLY A 382 10.23 10.12 -49.65
CA GLY A 382 9.09 10.81 -49.03
C GLY A 382 9.47 11.79 -47.91
N GLY A 383 10.69 12.33 -47.93
CA GLY A 383 11.20 13.25 -46.92
C GLY A 383 10.36 14.52 -46.79
N GLY A 384 9.86 14.81 -45.58
CA GLY A 384 8.91 15.91 -45.32
C GLY A 384 9.41 17.34 -45.59
N GLY A 385 10.68 17.53 -45.94
CA GLY A 385 11.30 18.83 -46.23
C GLY A 385 11.17 19.30 -47.68
N ILE A 386 10.88 18.41 -48.64
CA ILE A 386 10.65 18.76 -50.05
C ILE A 386 9.23 18.37 -50.43
N CYS A 387 8.52 19.26 -51.12
CA CYS A 387 7.18 18.97 -51.64
C CYS A 387 7.23 18.21 -52.97
N GLU A 388 6.10 17.70 -53.43
CA GLU A 388 5.97 17.03 -54.73
C GLU A 388 6.43 17.93 -55.90
N HIS A 389 6.26 19.25 -55.76
CA HIS A 389 6.73 20.30 -56.68
C HIS A 389 8.26 20.53 -56.66
N GLY A 390 9.04 19.71 -55.95
CA GLY A 390 10.51 19.77 -55.94
C GLY A 390 11.11 20.96 -55.19
N ARG A 391 10.30 21.75 -54.47
CA ARG A 391 10.73 22.91 -53.68
C ARG A 391 10.76 22.57 -52.19
N GLN A 392 11.50 23.34 -51.38
CA GLN A 392 11.40 23.23 -49.93
C GLN A 392 9.94 23.46 -49.51
N ARG A 393 9.34 22.49 -48.81
CA ARG A 393 7.90 22.50 -48.47
C ARG A 393 7.50 23.76 -47.67
N SER A 394 8.42 24.33 -46.89
CA SER A 394 8.24 25.59 -46.16
C SER A 394 8.21 26.86 -47.03
N LYS A 395 8.77 26.80 -48.25
CA LYS A 395 8.91 27.91 -49.20
C LYS A 395 8.08 27.73 -50.47
N CYS A 396 7.45 26.59 -50.67
CA CYS A 396 6.58 26.33 -51.81
C CYS A 396 5.26 27.11 -51.64
N LYS A 397 4.97 28.02 -52.60
CA LYS A 397 3.75 28.84 -52.59
C LYS A 397 2.48 27.97 -52.65
N GLU A 398 2.48 26.95 -53.50
CA GLU A 398 1.35 26.00 -53.65
C GLU A 398 1.11 25.18 -52.37
N CYS A 399 2.17 24.68 -51.72
CA CYS A 399 2.01 23.94 -50.46
C CYS A 399 1.66 24.84 -49.26
N ARG A 400 2.03 26.13 -49.29
CA ARG A 400 1.58 27.12 -48.30
C ARG A 400 0.10 27.46 -48.46
N ALA A 401 -0.37 27.59 -49.71
CA ALA A 401 -1.78 27.82 -50.00
C ALA A 401 -2.65 26.62 -49.56
N ALA A 402 -2.21 25.38 -49.82
CA ALA A 402 -2.93 24.18 -49.41
C ALA A 402 -3.05 24.00 -47.87
N LYS A 403 -2.07 24.46 -47.08
CA LYS A 403 -2.13 24.40 -45.60
C LYS A 403 -3.03 25.47 -44.98
N ALA A 404 -3.29 26.58 -45.68
CA ALA A 404 -4.14 27.66 -45.18
C ALA A 404 -5.64 27.31 -45.27
N GLY A 405 -6.02 26.38 -46.15
CA GLY A 405 -7.41 25.95 -46.34
C GLY A 405 -7.89 24.80 -45.43
N THR A 406 -7.03 24.22 -44.58
CA THR A 406 -7.38 23.06 -43.72
C THR A 406 -7.60 23.40 -42.24
N HIS A 407 -7.69 24.68 -41.91
CA HIS A 407 -8.18 25.14 -40.61
C HIS A 407 -9.49 25.90 -40.82
N SER A 408 -10.58 25.15 -40.97
CA SER A 408 -11.95 25.63 -40.79
C SER A 408 -12.70 24.60 -39.96
#